data_AF-A0A7R9ZZI4-F1
#
_entry.id   AF-A0A7R9ZZI4-F1
#
_cell.length_a   1.000
_cell.length_b   1.000
_cell.length_c   1.000
_cell.angle_alpha   90.00
_cell.angle_beta   90.00
_cell.angle_gamma   90.00
#
_symmetry.space_group_name_H-M   'P 1'
#
loop_
_entity.id
_entity.type
_entity.pdbx_description
1 polymer ?
#
loop_
_entity_poly.entity_id
_entity_poly.type
_entity_poly.pdbx_seq_one_letter_code
_entity_poly.pdbx_strand_id
1 'polypeptide(L)'
;DAVGGGMEGPDDAEQRRLVDSSLWKENVLTQGHTSVWGSWYSSEAHRWGYACCRSLDRCCACTSGRAPAPGSCPDGGAAGEGGDQDDSAADSDATDSEDAQRFAEEKPFDWTAAVPAELLSREAIAAQDGKPGAFVAHFVRFAVGAWRHLLEGEGDGARGEEESLEAFRNAQSLQDAEAALEPLMRQLNSGEVKPTVMQQLDKMVSLAAEREYAEAGKAYIDMVLGKKKWNNVIASYGGTGGTNKGARIYITKQDDLVEFDKDPVVQKYMQCLRRLVLVAQYVRPNSDTS
;
A
#
# COMPACT_ATOMS: atom_id res chain seq x y z
N ASP A 1 -64.29 -27.85 6.49
CA ASP A 1 -63.84 -27.14 7.71
C ASP A 1 -62.35 -27.31 7.91
N ALA A 2 -61.67 -26.18 8.11
CA ALA A 2 -60.28 -26.05 8.56
C ALA A 2 -60.10 -26.72 9.94
N VAL A 3 -58.91 -27.15 10.35
CA VAL A 3 -57.86 -26.38 11.06
C VAL A 3 -56.71 -27.40 11.27
N GLY A 4 -55.42 -27.19 11.02
CA GLY A 4 -54.62 -25.96 11.01
C GLY A 4 -53.96 -25.72 12.37
N GLY A 5 -52.97 -26.54 12.78
CA GLY A 5 -52.31 -26.41 14.09
C GLY A 5 -50.82 -26.68 14.03
N GLY A 6 -50.06 -25.78 13.41
CA GLY A 6 -48.61 -25.71 13.54
C GLY A 6 -48.24 -25.04 14.86
N MET A 7 -47.47 -25.75 15.70
CA MET A 7 -46.79 -25.16 16.85
C MET A 7 -45.53 -24.44 16.33
N GLU A 8 -45.64 -23.15 16.07
CA GLU A 8 -44.49 -22.28 15.89
C GLU A 8 -44.10 -21.71 17.26
N GLY A 9 -42.91 -22.09 17.76
CA GLY A 9 -42.35 -21.57 19.00
C GLY A 9 -41.82 -20.14 18.85
N PRO A 10 -41.70 -19.37 19.94
CA PRO A 10 -41.41 -17.92 19.88
C PRO A 10 -39.90 -17.57 19.75
N ASP A 11 -39.07 -18.46 19.20
CA ASP A 11 -37.60 -18.33 19.31
C ASP A 11 -36.84 -18.05 17.99
N ASP A 12 -37.53 -17.89 16.86
CA ASP A 12 -36.89 -17.69 15.54
C ASP A 12 -36.60 -16.22 15.17
N ALA A 13 -37.15 -15.26 15.93
CA ALA A 13 -36.98 -13.83 15.61
C ALA A 13 -35.67 -13.21 16.11
N GLU A 14 -34.95 -13.86 17.03
CA GLU A 14 -33.78 -13.27 17.69
C GLU A 14 -32.43 -13.61 17.02
N GLN A 15 -32.39 -14.59 16.11
CA GLN A 15 -31.14 -15.18 15.60
C GLN A 15 -30.65 -14.63 14.24
N ARG A 16 -30.93 -13.36 13.93
CA ARG A 16 -30.33 -12.68 12.76
C ARG A 16 -29.62 -11.38 13.09
N ARG A 17 -29.10 -11.24 14.31
CA ARG A 17 -28.11 -10.20 14.60
C ARG A 17 -26.78 -10.61 13.98
N LEU A 18 -26.50 -10.08 12.79
CA LEU A 18 -25.16 -10.11 12.22
C LEU A 18 -24.19 -9.51 13.24
N VAL A 19 -23.06 -10.17 13.45
CA VAL A 19 -22.01 -9.69 14.35
C VAL A 19 -21.53 -8.33 13.83
N ASP A 20 -21.60 -7.30 14.66
CA ASP A 20 -21.13 -5.96 14.30
C ASP A 20 -19.65 -6.03 13.89
N SER A 21 -19.34 -5.50 12.71
CA SER A 21 -17.97 -5.48 12.22
C SER A 21 -17.16 -4.44 12.99
N SER A 22 -15.99 -4.83 13.51
CA SER A 22 -15.07 -3.88 14.16
C SER A 22 -14.35 -2.97 13.16
N LEU A 23 -14.32 -3.35 11.88
CA LEU A 23 -13.63 -2.62 10.80
C LEU A 23 -14.50 -1.52 10.17
N TRP A 24 -15.82 -1.72 10.10
CA TRP A 24 -16.75 -0.80 9.46
C TRP A 24 -17.93 -0.49 10.39
N LYS A 25 -17.96 0.73 10.89
CA LYS A 25 -19.10 1.24 11.65
C LYS A 25 -20.23 1.60 10.68
N GLU A 26 -21.28 0.79 10.66
CA GLU A 26 -22.49 1.13 9.93
C GLU A 26 -23.27 2.26 10.65
N ASN A 27 -24.17 2.92 9.93
CA ASN A 27 -25.09 3.91 10.49
C ASN A 27 -24.42 5.11 11.20
N VAL A 28 -23.24 5.53 10.75
CA VAL A 28 -22.57 6.73 11.27
C VAL A 28 -23.35 7.97 10.86
N LEU A 29 -23.95 8.63 11.86
CA LEU A 29 -24.70 9.87 11.70
C LEU A 29 -23.76 11.06 11.89
N THR A 30 -23.67 11.92 10.88
CA THR A 30 -22.88 13.14 10.93
C THR A 30 -23.80 14.36 11.10
N GLN A 31 -23.27 15.46 11.66
CA GLN A 31 -23.92 16.79 11.64
C GLN A 31 -25.37 16.85 12.19
N GLY A 32 -25.70 15.98 13.15
CA GLY A 32 -26.99 15.96 13.83
C GLY A 32 -28.15 15.34 13.04
N HIS A 33 -27.87 14.66 11.93
CA HIS A 33 -28.89 13.92 11.17
C HIS A 33 -29.34 12.65 11.91
N THR A 34 -30.59 12.24 11.75
CA THR A 34 -31.13 10.98 12.31
C THR A 34 -31.20 9.86 11.28
N SER A 35 -30.70 10.10 10.07
CA SER A 35 -30.62 9.13 8.99
C SER A 35 -29.31 9.33 8.23
N VAL A 36 -28.76 8.25 7.69
CA VAL A 36 -27.52 8.31 6.89
C VAL A 36 -27.74 9.04 5.56
N TRP A 37 -26.68 9.60 4.99
CA TRP A 37 -26.70 10.17 3.66
C TRP A 37 -27.06 9.11 2.62
N GLY A 38 -28.05 9.38 1.76
CA GLY A 38 -28.56 8.40 0.79
C GLY A 38 -29.77 7.60 1.27
N SER A 39 -30.30 7.91 2.45
CA SER A 39 -31.55 7.32 2.97
C SER A 39 -32.81 7.79 2.23
N TRP A 40 -32.72 8.83 1.39
CA TRP A 40 -33.83 9.36 0.61
C TRP A 40 -33.39 9.83 -0.77
N TYR A 41 -34.21 9.58 -1.79
CA TYR A 41 -34.00 10.00 -3.17
C TYR A 41 -35.06 11.03 -3.58
N SER A 42 -34.63 12.21 -4.05
CA SER A 42 -35.51 13.21 -4.63
C SER A 42 -35.70 12.95 -6.11
N SER A 43 -36.93 12.62 -6.53
CA SER A 43 -37.27 12.44 -7.94
C SER A 43 -37.20 13.74 -8.75
N GLU A 44 -37.42 14.89 -8.11
CA GLU A 44 -37.41 16.19 -8.78
C GLU A 44 -36.00 16.69 -9.05
N ALA A 45 -35.09 16.52 -8.08
CA ALA A 45 -33.69 16.92 -8.21
C ALA A 45 -32.77 15.83 -8.75
N HIS A 46 -33.31 14.62 -8.98
CA HIS A 46 -32.56 13.40 -9.36
C HIS A 46 -31.32 13.13 -8.48
N ARG A 47 -31.41 13.47 -7.19
CA ARG A 47 -30.29 13.42 -6.25
C ARG A 47 -30.68 12.74 -4.96
N TRP A 48 -29.69 12.10 -4.34
CA TRP A 48 -29.79 11.50 -3.02
C TRP A 48 -29.58 12.55 -1.93
N GLY A 49 -30.27 12.36 -0.81
CA GLY A 49 -30.20 13.24 0.35
C GLY A 49 -30.48 12.50 1.66
N TYR A 50 -30.69 13.27 2.72
CA TYR A 50 -31.06 12.77 4.04
C TYR A 50 -32.58 12.59 4.16
N ALA A 51 -33.04 11.44 4.66
CA ALA A 51 -34.47 11.21 4.89
C ALA A 51 -35.05 12.12 6.01
N CYS A 52 -34.24 12.49 7.00
CA CYS A 52 -34.70 13.24 8.18
C CYS A 52 -35.09 14.70 7.86
N CYS A 53 -34.29 15.42 7.08
CA CYS A 53 -34.51 16.83 6.76
C CYS A 53 -34.78 17.09 5.27
N ARG A 54 -34.72 16.04 4.42
CA ARG A 54 -34.79 16.13 2.95
C ARG A 54 -33.75 17.07 2.32
N SER A 55 -32.65 17.32 3.03
CA SER A 55 -31.53 18.08 2.49
C SER A 55 -30.79 17.28 1.41
N LEU A 56 -30.39 17.99 0.36
CA LEU A 56 -29.58 17.50 -0.75
C LEU A 56 -28.10 17.89 -0.62
N ASP A 57 -27.70 18.46 0.51
CA ASP A 57 -26.30 18.83 0.79
C ASP A 57 -25.73 17.98 1.93
N ARG A 58 -24.63 17.27 1.66
CA ARG A 58 -24.02 16.32 2.61
C ARG A 58 -23.39 17.01 3.83
N CYS A 59 -22.99 18.27 3.66
CA CYS A 59 -22.24 19.00 4.67
C CYS A 59 -23.11 19.98 5.48
N CYS A 60 -24.43 20.00 5.29
CA CYS A 60 -25.30 20.89 6.06
C CYS A 60 -25.71 20.24 7.39
N ALA A 61 -25.80 21.05 8.44
CA ALA A 61 -26.43 20.63 9.69
C ALA A 61 -27.91 20.29 9.50
N CYS A 62 -28.40 19.33 10.29
CA CYS A 62 -29.79 18.91 10.24
C CYS A 62 -30.75 20.03 10.69
N THR A 63 -31.73 20.37 9.85
CA THR A 63 -32.75 21.38 10.14
C THR A 63 -33.99 20.81 10.85
N SER A 64 -34.14 19.47 10.91
CA SER A 64 -35.33 18.81 11.44
C SER A 64 -35.40 18.73 12.97
N GLY A 65 -34.66 19.59 13.69
CA GLY A 65 -34.82 19.77 15.12
C GLY A 65 -34.37 18.59 15.97
N ARG A 66 -33.07 18.32 16.01
CA ARG A 66 -32.42 17.71 17.17
C ARG A 66 -31.04 18.32 17.31
N ALA A 67 -30.84 19.15 18.33
CA ALA A 67 -29.55 19.72 18.63
C ALA A 67 -28.52 18.58 18.79
N PRO A 68 -27.31 18.68 18.21
CA PRO A 68 -26.26 17.71 18.50
C PRO A 68 -25.94 17.74 19.99
N ALA A 69 -25.79 16.56 20.60
CA ALA A 69 -25.25 16.43 21.95
C ALA A 69 -23.87 17.13 22.00
N PRO A 70 -23.57 17.93 23.03
CA PRO A 70 -22.34 18.70 23.09
C PRO A 70 -21.15 17.75 23.27
N GLY A 71 -20.28 17.65 22.26
CA GLY A 71 -18.98 16.97 22.40
C GLY A 71 -18.48 16.27 21.13
N SER A 72 -17.97 17.05 20.17
CA SER A 72 -16.81 16.76 19.28
C SER A 72 -16.90 17.59 17.98
N CYS A 73 -15.95 18.38 17.46
CA CYS A 73 -14.62 18.98 17.75
C CYS A 73 -14.35 19.97 16.54
N PRO A 74 -13.26 20.77 16.40
CA PRO A 74 -12.38 21.48 17.35
C PRO A 74 -12.21 23.00 17.04
N ASP A 75 -11.49 23.67 17.96
CA ASP A 75 -10.67 24.89 17.90
C ASP A 75 -11.29 26.30 18.00
N GLY A 76 -10.85 27.05 19.03
CA GLY A 76 -11.01 28.50 19.10
C GLY A 76 -11.27 29.14 20.48
N GLY A 77 -10.34 29.01 21.44
CA GLY A 77 -10.02 30.11 22.38
C GLY A 77 -10.79 30.26 23.72
N ALA A 78 -9.96 30.41 24.77
CA ALA A 78 -10.17 31.20 26.00
C ALA A 78 -10.94 30.63 27.22
N ALA A 79 -10.14 30.30 28.25
CA ALA A 79 -10.24 30.67 29.66
C ALA A 79 -11.43 30.21 30.54
N GLY A 80 -11.09 29.60 31.69
CA GLY A 80 -11.90 29.70 32.90
C GLY A 80 -12.03 28.41 33.71
N GLU A 81 -11.40 28.41 34.89
CA GLU A 81 -11.26 27.39 35.93
C GLU A 81 -12.55 26.70 36.43
N GLY A 82 -12.39 25.46 36.94
CA GLY A 82 -13.35 24.79 37.82
C GLY A 82 -13.10 23.28 37.89
N GLY A 83 -12.36 22.83 38.91
CA GLY A 83 -12.08 21.41 39.13
C GLY A 83 -13.26 20.64 39.74
N ASP A 84 -13.25 19.33 39.54
CA ASP A 84 -13.62 18.35 40.57
C ASP A 84 -13.10 16.97 40.18
N GLN A 85 -12.68 16.21 41.20
CA GLN A 85 -12.07 14.89 41.13
C GLN A 85 -13.16 13.81 41.05
N ASP A 86 -13.01 12.81 40.17
CA ASP A 86 -13.44 11.45 40.50
C ASP A 86 -12.66 10.41 39.68
N ASP A 87 -12.15 9.44 40.42
CA ASP A 87 -11.37 8.28 40.05
C ASP A 87 -12.26 7.19 39.44
N SER A 88 -11.83 6.54 38.35
CA SER A 88 -12.13 5.11 38.12
C SER A 88 -11.33 4.52 36.95
N ALA A 89 -10.27 3.80 37.35
CA ALA A 89 -9.73 2.56 36.77
C ALA A 89 -9.50 2.50 35.24
N ALA A 90 -8.28 2.87 34.85
CA ALA A 90 -7.63 2.41 33.63
C ALA A 90 -7.04 1.01 33.86
N ASP A 91 -7.50 0.01 33.12
CA ASP A 91 -6.77 -1.23 32.87
C ASP A 91 -6.03 -1.03 31.54
N SER A 92 -4.75 -0.69 31.66
CA SER A 92 -3.82 -0.41 30.57
C SER A 92 -3.18 -1.72 30.11
N ASP A 93 -3.64 -2.27 28.98
CA ASP A 93 -2.86 -3.28 28.25
C ASP A 93 -1.75 -2.56 27.47
N ALA A 94 -0.57 -2.56 28.09
CA ALA A 94 0.64 -1.90 27.62
C ALA A 94 1.42 -2.84 26.69
N THR A 95 1.11 -2.84 25.39
CA THR A 95 1.98 -3.51 24.39
C THR A 95 2.12 -2.79 23.04
N ASP A 96 1.57 -1.58 22.85
CA ASP A 96 1.58 -0.90 21.53
C ASP A 96 2.38 0.42 21.49
N SER A 97 3.16 0.75 22.53
CA SER A 97 3.92 2.01 22.55
C SER A 97 5.32 1.91 21.93
N GLU A 98 5.91 0.71 21.85
CA GLU A 98 7.28 0.54 21.35
C GLU A 98 7.34 0.49 19.82
N ASP A 99 6.37 -0.15 19.16
CA ASP A 99 6.29 -0.20 17.70
C ASP A 99 5.92 1.16 17.10
N ALA A 100 5.00 1.91 17.72
CA ALA A 100 4.64 3.26 17.26
C ALA A 100 5.79 4.28 17.38
N GLN A 101 6.64 4.14 18.41
CA GLN A 101 7.84 4.97 18.57
C GLN A 101 8.96 4.59 17.60
N ARG A 102 9.07 3.31 17.22
CA ARG A 102 10.04 2.85 16.22
C ARG A 102 9.82 3.45 14.84
N PHE A 103 8.58 3.78 14.48
CA PHE A 103 8.24 4.45 13.21
C PHE A 103 8.30 5.99 13.29
N ALA A 104 8.27 6.59 14.48
CA ALA A 104 8.13 8.04 14.65
C ALA A 104 9.47 8.82 14.74
N GLU A 105 10.60 8.16 15.03
CA GLU A 105 11.92 8.80 15.20
C GLU A 105 12.96 8.42 14.14
N GLU A 106 12.54 7.99 12.96
CA GLU A 106 13.49 7.69 11.90
C GLU A 106 13.90 8.97 11.16
N LYS A 107 15.08 9.48 11.52
CA LYS A 107 15.68 10.65 10.86
C LYS A 107 15.76 10.41 9.34
N PRO A 108 15.26 11.33 8.50
CA PRO A 108 15.23 11.14 7.05
C PRO A 108 16.64 10.90 6.53
N PHE A 109 16.80 9.84 5.75
CA PHE A 109 18.05 9.51 5.10
C PHE A 109 18.44 10.60 4.10
N ASP A 110 19.64 11.16 4.26
CA ASP A 110 20.12 12.23 3.39
C ASP A 110 20.60 11.65 2.05
N TRP A 111 19.79 11.84 1.02
CA TRP A 111 20.05 11.46 -0.35
C TRP A 111 20.98 12.43 -1.11
N THR A 112 21.40 13.55 -0.51
CA THR A 112 22.16 14.60 -1.20
C THR A 112 23.68 14.49 -1.01
N ALA A 113 24.13 13.82 0.05
CA ALA A 113 25.54 13.83 0.45
C ALA A 113 26.47 12.92 -0.38
N ALA A 114 25.96 11.97 -1.17
CA ALA A 114 26.79 10.96 -1.81
C ALA A 114 26.19 10.41 -3.12
N VAL A 115 25.85 11.27 -4.09
CA VAL A 115 25.44 10.81 -5.43
C VAL A 115 26.70 10.54 -6.27
N PRO A 116 27.06 9.27 -6.56
CA PRO A 116 28.22 8.99 -7.40
C PRO A 116 27.85 9.29 -8.85
N ALA A 117 28.66 10.11 -9.53
CA ALA A 117 28.43 10.47 -10.93
C ALA A 117 28.65 9.29 -11.90
N GLU A 118 29.43 8.28 -11.48
CA GLU A 118 29.75 7.10 -12.29
C GLU A 118 29.48 5.80 -11.53
N LEU A 119 29.02 4.79 -12.27
CA LEU A 119 28.83 3.44 -11.73
C LEU A 119 30.19 2.76 -11.56
N LEU A 120 30.65 2.64 -10.31
CA LEU A 120 31.85 1.90 -9.97
C LEU A 120 31.61 0.40 -10.20
N SER A 121 32.64 -0.31 -10.68
CA SER A 121 32.59 -1.76 -10.82
C SER A 121 32.49 -2.42 -9.44
N ARG A 122 31.90 -3.62 -9.38
CA ARG A 122 31.76 -4.40 -8.14
C ARG A 122 33.07 -4.51 -7.34
N GLU A 123 34.20 -4.60 -8.05
CA GLU A 123 35.53 -4.82 -7.49
C GLU A 123 36.09 -3.53 -6.87
N ALA A 124 35.82 -2.38 -7.50
CA ALA A 124 36.19 -1.08 -6.95
C ALA A 124 35.42 -0.77 -5.67
N ILE A 125 34.15 -1.20 -5.57
CA ILE A 125 33.33 -1.00 -4.36
C ILE A 125 33.70 -1.99 -3.27
N ALA A 126 33.93 -3.27 -3.61
CA ALA A 126 34.41 -4.26 -2.65
C ALA A 126 35.77 -3.87 -2.04
N ALA A 127 36.61 -3.14 -2.79
CA ALA A 127 37.88 -2.60 -2.29
C ALA A 127 37.71 -1.38 -1.36
N GLN A 128 36.62 -0.62 -1.47
CA GLN A 128 36.33 0.56 -0.64
C GLN A 128 35.55 0.18 0.62
N ASP A 129 34.45 -0.56 0.44
CA ASP A 129 33.53 -0.96 1.48
C ASP A 129 33.31 -2.48 1.40
N GLY A 130 34.03 -3.23 2.24
CA GLY A 130 33.92 -4.69 2.32
C GLY A 130 32.60 -5.21 2.91
N LYS A 131 31.54 -4.39 2.96
CA LYS A 131 30.24 -4.77 3.51
C LYS A 131 29.39 -5.46 2.42
N PRO A 132 28.74 -6.59 2.73
CA PRO A 132 27.80 -7.19 1.81
C PRO A 132 26.67 -6.20 1.54
N GLY A 133 26.40 -5.87 0.27
CA GLY A 133 25.37 -4.89 -0.13
C GLY A 133 25.87 -3.46 -0.37
N ALA A 134 27.16 -3.17 -0.19
CA ALA A 134 27.73 -1.86 -0.56
C ALA A 134 27.54 -1.54 -2.05
N PHE A 135 27.66 -2.55 -2.91
CA PHE A 135 27.42 -2.42 -4.35
C PHE A 135 25.97 -2.04 -4.68
N VAL A 136 25.00 -2.69 -4.04
CA VAL A 136 23.58 -2.38 -4.19
C VAL A 136 23.29 -0.94 -3.73
N ALA A 137 23.85 -0.53 -2.59
CA ALA A 137 23.67 0.82 -2.06
C ALA A 137 24.29 1.89 -2.98
N HIS A 138 25.42 1.61 -3.63
CA HIS A 138 26.03 2.51 -4.61
C HIS A 138 25.19 2.63 -5.88
N PHE A 139 24.71 1.50 -6.42
CA PHE A 139 23.86 1.48 -7.61
C PHE A 139 22.56 2.26 -7.39
N VAL A 140 21.91 2.08 -6.24
CA VAL A 140 20.68 2.81 -5.90
C VAL A 140 20.94 4.32 -5.87
N ARG A 141 22.02 4.78 -5.25
CA ARG A 141 22.39 6.20 -5.23
C ARG A 141 22.71 6.74 -6.62
N PHE A 142 23.43 5.98 -7.44
CA PHE A 142 23.71 6.32 -8.84
C PHE A 142 22.41 6.46 -9.64
N ALA A 143 21.49 5.49 -9.53
CA ALA A 143 20.24 5.49 -10.29
C ALA A 143 19.29 6.63 -9.87
N VAL A 144 19.19 6.93 -8.56
CA VAL A 144 18.43 8.09 -8.06
C VAL A 144 19.06 9.41 -8.53
N GLY A 145 20.39 9.51 -8.51
CA GLY A 145 21.11 10.66 -9.06
C GLY A 145 20.86 10.87 -10.54
N ALA A 146 20.94 9.79 -11.33
CA ALA A 146 20.65 9.84 -12.75
C ALA A 146 19.19 10.25 -13.01
N TRP A 147 18.24 9.76 -12.21
CA TRP A 147 16.83 10.18 -12.28
C TRP A 147 16.68 11.68 -11.98
N ARG A 148 17.35 12.21 -10.96
CA ARG A 148 17.35 13.65 -10.66
C ARG A 148 17.89 14.47 -11.82
N HIS A 149 19.02 14.07 -12.40
CA HIS A 149 19.57 14.74 -13.58
C HIS A 149 18.65 14.67 -14.80
N LEU A 150 17.87 13.59 -14.97
CA LEU A 150 16.85 13.52 -16.01
C LEU A 150 15.70 14.50 -15.80
N LEU A 151 15.33 14.78 -14.55
CA LEU A 151 14.31 15.77 -14.21
C LEU A 151 14.83 17.22 -14.32
N GLU A 152 16.11 17.44 -14.01
CA GLU A 152 16.76 18.76 -14.10
C GLU A 152 17.19 19.12 -15.54
N GLY A 153 17.51 18.12 -16.37
CA GLY A 153 17.99 18.26 -17.75
C GLY A 153 16.93 18.65 -18.79
N GLU A 154 15.84 19.28 -18.35
CA GLU A 154 14.77 19.78 -19.22
C GLU A 154 15.28 20.98 -20.04
N GLY A 155 15.97 20.67 -21.15
CA GLY A 155 16.45 21.70 -22.06
C GLY A 155 17.29 21.26 -23.27
N ASP A 156 17.25 20.00 -23.76
CA ASP A 156 17.38 19.74 -25.21
C ASP A 156 17.06 18.28 -25.60
N GLY A 157 16.08 18.12 -26.49
CA GLY A 157 15.99 17.05 -27.49
C GLY A 157 16.17 15.57 -27.13
N ALA A 158 15.06 14.87 -26.87
CA ALA A 158 14.87 13.49 -27.37
C ALA A 158 13.38 13.12 -27.42
N ARG A 159 12.73 13.35 -28.57
CA ARG A 159 11.44 12.76 -28.93
C ARG A 159 11.68 11.30 -29.33
N GLY A 160 11.32 10.36 -28.48
CA GLY A 160 11.38 8.92 -28.77
C GLY A 160 10.90 8.07 -27.59
N GLU A 161 9.83 7.31 -27.80
CA GLU A 161 9.15 6.36 -26.88
C GLU A 161 8.54 6.99 -25.61
N GLU A 162 7.48 7.77 -25.80
CA GLU A 162 6.90 8.70 -24.83
C GLU A 162 5.99 8.08 -23.73
N GLU A 163 5.51 6.84 -23.84
CA GLU A 163 4.46 6.37 -22.91
C GLU A 163 4.99 5.74 -21.60
N SER A 164 6.16 5.08 -21.65
CA SER A 164 6.77 4.48 -20.44
C SER A 164 7.54 5.50 -19.60
N LEU A 165 7.86 6.67 -20.17
CA LEU A 165 8.68 7.72 -19.53
C LEU A 165 7.85 8.75 -18.77
N GLU A 166 6.56 8.92 -19.09
CA GLU A 166 5.67 9.86 -18.39
C GLU A 166 5.57 9.54 -16.89
N ALA A 167 5.56 8.25 -16.53
CA ALA A 167 5.56 7.82 -15.13
C ALA A 167 6.83 8.20 -14.35
N PHE A 168 7.96 8.43 -15.05
CA PHE A 168 9.23 8.83 -14.45
C PHE A 168 9.42 10.35 -14.41
N ARG A 169 8.61 11.11 -15.16
CA ARG A 169 8.73 12.57 -15.28
C ARG A 169 8.04 13.36 -14.16
N ASN A 170 7.47 12.69 -13.16
CA ASN A 170 6.81 13.37 -12.02
C ASN A 170 7.77 13.51 -10.83
N ALA A 171 7.99 14.73 -10.33
CA ALA A 171 8.78 14.98 -9.12
C ALA A 171 8.24 14.25 -7.88
N GLN A 172 6.93 14.03 -7.77
CA GLN A 172 6.34 13.22 -6.71
C GLN A 172 6.76 11.76 -6.81
N SER A 173 6.90 11.22 -8.03
CA SER A 173 7.31 9.81 -8.22
C SER A 173 8.76 9.56 -7.78
N LEU A 174 9.62 10.59 -7.86
CA LEU A 174 10.97 10.55 -7.31
C LEU A 174 10.92 10.57 -5.78
N GLN A 175 10.12 11.45 -5.17
CA GLN A 175 9.95 11.51 -3.71
C GLN A 175 9.40 10.19 -3.14
N ASP A 176 8.41 9.60 -3.82
CA ASP A 176 7.86 8.29 -3.46
C ASP A 176 8.92 7.18 -3.55
N ALA A 177 9.78 7.23 -4.58
CA ALA A 177 10.88 6.27 -4.73
C ALA A 177 11.94 6.44 -3.64
N GLU A 178 12.31 7.67 -3.29
CA GLU A 178 13.24 7.98 -2.20
C GLU A 178 12.70 7.48 -0.85
N ALA A 179 11.42 7.73 -0.56
CA ALA A 179 10.76 7.23 0.65
C ALA A 179 10.66 5.70 0.70
N ALA A 180 10.41 5.04 -0.44
CA ALA A 180 10.34 3.59 -0.51
C ALA A 180 11.71 2.91 -0.38
N LEU A 181 12.79 3.56 -0.82
CA LEU A 181 14.16 3.03 -0.78
C LEU A 181 14.88 3.33 0.54
N GLU A 182 14.41 4.32 1.29
CA GLU A 182 14.95 4.67 2.60
C GLU A 182 15.09 3.47 3.56
N PRO A 183 14.06 2.62 3.80
CA PRO A 183 14.21 1.46 4.67
C PRO A 183 15.26 0.46 4.14
N LEU A 184 15.37 0.30 2.82
CA LEU A 184 16.39 -0.56 2.21
C LEU A 184 17.81 -0.01 2.48
N MET A 185 18.02 1.29 2.33
CA MET A 185 19.32 1.91 2.59
C MET A 185 19.73 1.78 4.06
N ARG A 186 18.78 1.92 4.99
CA ARG A 186 19.02 1.67 6.42
C ARG A 186 19.37 0.21 6.68
N GLN A 187 18.61 -0.73 6.12
CA GLN A 187 18.87 -2.17 6.26
C GLN A 187 20.23 -2.58 5.67
N LEU A 188 20.66 -1.96 4.56
CA LEU A 188 21.98 -2.20 3.96
C LEU A 188 23.11 -1.64 4.83
N ASN A 189 22.89 -0.51 5.50
CA ASN A 189 23.88 0.07 6.42
C ASN A 189 23.99 -0.72 7.73
N SER A 190 22.88 -1.27 8.25
CA SER A 190 22.86 -2.11 9.45
C SER A 190 23.29 -3.55 9.18
N GLY A 191 23.18 -4.03 7.94
CA GLY A 191 23.50 -5.40 7.56
C GLY A 191 22.42 -6.42 7.95
N GLU A 192 21.21 -5.97 8.27
CA GLU A 192 20.09 -6.83 8.74
C GLU A 192 19.27 -7.43 7.58
N VAL A 193 19.68 -7.22 6.34
CA VAL A 193 18.96 -7.74 5.16
C VAL A 193 19.02 -9.27 5.14
N LYS A 194 17.86 -9.92 4.96
CA LYS A 194 17.79 -11.37 4.78
C LYS A 194 18.71 -11.82 3.63
N PRO A 195 19.50 -12.89 3.80
CA PRO A 195 20.53 -13.27 2.84
C PRO A 195 19.94 -13.67 1.48
N THR A 196 18.75 -14.28 1.45
CA THR A 196 18.05 -14.62 0.20
C THR A 196 17.70 -13.39 -0.62
N VAL A 197 17.11 -12.39 0.02
CA VAL A 197 16.75 -11.12 -0.60
C VAL A 197 18.00 -10.38 -1.07
N MET A 198 19.05 -10.35 -0.25
CA MET A 198 20.32 -9.73 -0.62
C MET A 198 20.93 -10.37 -1.89
N GLN A 199 20.96 -11.70 -1.98
CA GLN A 199 21.45 -12.40 -3.16
C GLN A 199 20.63 -12.07 -4.42
N GLN A 200 19.31 -11.96 -4.28
CA GLN A 200 18.43 -11.64 -5.40
C GLN A 200 18.59 -10.17 -5.84
N LEU A 201 18.74 -9.24 -4.89
CA LEU A 201 19.02 -7.83 -5.17
C LEU A 201 20.39 -7.66 -5.85
N ASP A 202 21.42 -8.32 -5.33
CA ASP A 202 22.78 -8.29 -5.88
C ASP A 202 22.81 -8.85 -7.31
N LYS A 203 22.13 -9.97 -7.57
CA LYS A 203 21.97 -10.52 -8.91
C LYS A 203 21.32 -9.52 -9.87
N MET A 204 20.22 -8.90 -9.47
CA MET A 204 19.49 -7.95 -10.32
C MET A 204 20.33 -6.70 -10.60
N VAL A 205 21.01 -6.16 -9.60
CA VAL A 205 21.87 -4.97 -9.74
C VAL A 205 23.11 -5.28 -10.57
N SER A 206 23.70 -6.47 -10.42
CA SER A 206 24.85 -6.90 -11.23
C SER A 206 24.50 -6.98 -12.72
N LEU A 207 23.36 -7.59 -13.05
CA LEU A 207 22.86 -7.65 -14.43
C LEU A 207 22.54 -6.26 -14.98
N ALA A 208 21.95 -5.38 -14.16
CA ALA A 208 21.70 -3.99 -14.55
C ALA A 208 23.00 -3.19 -14.77
N ALA A 209 24.06 -3.46 -14.00
CA ALA A 209 25.36 -2.84 -14.16
C ALA A 209 26.07 -3.26 -15.46
N GLU A 210 25.88 -4.54 -15.85
CA GLU A 210 26.38 -5.12 -17.10
C GLU A 210 25.57 -4.69 -18.34
N ARG A 211 24.48 -3.92 -18.16
CA ARG A 211 23.53 -3.48 -19.19
C ARG A 211 22.66 -4.60 -19.77
N GLU A 212 22.54 -5.71 -19.05
CA GLU A 212 21.66 -6.83 -19.37
C GLU A 212 20.28 -6.65 -18.71
N TYR A 213 19.54 -5.62 -19.14
CA TYR A 213 18.26 -5.24 -18.52
C TYR A 213 17.16 -6.30 -18.70
N ALA A 214 17.20 -7.06 -19.80
CA ALA A 214 16.25 -8.15 -20.03
C ALA A 214 16.43 -9.28 -19.01
N GLU A 215 17.69 -9.62 -18.69
CA GLU A 215 18.00 -10.62 -17.68
C GLU A 215 17.74 -10.09 -16.26
N ALA A 216 18.02 -8.81 -16.01
CA ALA A 216 17.66 -8.15 -14.75
C ALA A 216 16.13 -8.19 -14.52
N GLY A 217 15.34 -7.95 -15.58
CA GLY A 217 13.89 -8.08 -15.55
C GLY A 217 13.42 -9.50 -15.23
N LYS A 218 14.07 -10.53 -15.80
CA LYS A 218 13.80 -11.94 -15.46
C LYS A 218 14.15 -12.24 -14.00
N ALA A 219 15.29 -11.74 -13.51
CA ALA A 219 15.68 -11.91 -12.11
C ALA A 219 14.69 -11.27 -11.13
N TYR A 220 14.09 -10.14 -11.49
CA TYR A 220 12.98 -9.54 -10.73
C TYR A 220 11.74 -10.45 -10.72
N ILE A 221 11.33 -10.96 -11.88
CA ILE A 221 10.15 -11.84 -11.99
C ILE A 221 10.35 -13.10 -11.15
N ASP A 222 11.53 -13.73 -11.22
CA ASP A 222 11.90 -14.89 -10.42
C ASP A 222 11.87 -14.60 -8.92
N MET A 223 12.17 -13.37 -8.49
CA MET A 223 12.14 -12.99 -7.07
C MET A 223 10.71 -12.72 -6.57
N VAL A 224 9.87 -12.11 -7.40
CA VAL A 224 8.47 -11.78 -7.03
C VAL A 224 7.57 -13.01 -7.09
N LEU A 225 7.64 -13.77 -8.18
CA LEU A 225 6.80 -14.94 -8.38
C LEU A 225 7.43 -16.20 -7.78
N GLY A 226 8.76 -16.26 -7.66
CA GLY A 226 9.44 -17.46 -7.19
C GLY A 226 9.21 -18.64 -8.14
N LYS A 227 9.23 -19.83 -7.54
CA LYS A 227 8.86 -21.08 -8.21
C LYS A 227 7.42 -21.50 -7.91
N LYS A 228 6.52 -20.52 -7.78
CA LYS A 228 5.10 -20.78 -7.53
C LYS A 228 4.44 -21.30 -8.80
N LYS A 229 3.69 -22.38 -8.66
CA LYS A 229 2.77 -22.92 -9.66
C LYS A 229 1.42 -22.21 -9.59
N TRP A 230 0.95 -21.89 -8.38
CA TRP A 230 -0.31 -21.20 -8.15
C TRP A 230 -0.12 -20.02 -7.19
N ASN A 231 -0.19 -18.81 -7.76
CA ASN A 231 -0.06 -17.54 -7.06
C ASN A 231 -1.34 -17.09 -6.35
N ASN A 232 -2.50 -17.67 -6.68
CA ASN A 232 -3.78 -17.42 -6.01
C ASN A 232 -4.54 -18.74 -5.80
N VAL A 233 -5.46 -18.76 -4.84
CA VAL A 233 -6.43 -19.86 -4.70
C VAL A 233 -7.43 -19.77 -5.86
N ILE A 234 -7.56 -20.85 -6.63
CA ILE A 234 -8.49 -20.90 -7.76
C ILE A 234 -9.55 -21.97 -7.51
N ALA A 235 -10.82 -21.56 -7.53
CA ALA A 235 -11.95 -22.47 -7.54
C ALA A 235 -12.37 -22.74 -9.00
N SER A 236 -12.07 -23.94 -9.49
CA SER A 236 -12.48 -24.40 -10.82
C SER A 236 -13.79 -25.15 -10.73
N TYR A 237 -14.80 -24.69 -11.47
CA TYR A 237 -16.08 -25.36 -11.57
C TYR A 237 -16.00 -26.41 -12.68
N GLY A 238 -16.21 -27.67 -12.32
CA GLY A 238 -16.22 -28.79 -13.25
C GLY A 238 -17.56 -29.52 -13.23
N GLY A 239 -18.09 -29.81 -14.41
CA GLY A 239 -19.31 -30.58 -14.58
C GLY A 239 -19.83 -30.44 -16.00
N THR A 240 -20.25 -31.54 -16.61
CA THR A 240 -20.94 -31.48 -17.91
C THR A 240 -22.33 -30.91 -17.68
N GLY A 241 -22.65 -29.78 -18.34
CA GLY A 241 -24.00 -29.24 -18.36
C GLY A 241 -25.01 -30.29 -18.84
N GLY A 242 -26.18 -30.35 -18.22
CA GLY A 242 -27.23 -31.32 -18.57
C GLY A 242 -27.12 -32.68 -17.87
N THR A 243 -26.25 -32.85 -16.88
CA THR A 243 -26.21 -34.06 -16.04
C THR A 243 -26.78 -33.78 -14.64
N ASN A 244 -27.56 -34.70 -14.06
CA ASN A 244 -28.12 -34.59 -12.70
C ASN A 244 -27.06 -34.66 -11.58
N LYS A 245 -25.76 -34.53 -11.91
CA LYS A 245 -24.64 -34.73 -10.98
C LYS A 245 -24.16 -33.44 -10.30
N GLY A 246 -24.83 -32.31 -10.55
CA GLY A 246 -24.50 -31.00 -9.98
C GLY A 246 -23.15 -30.44 -10.47
N ALA A 247 -22.89 -29.17 -10.16
CA ALA A 247 -21.58 -28.57 -10.39
C ALA A 247 -20.59 -29.03 -9.30
N ARG A 248 -19.44 -29.58 -9.69
CA ARG A 248 -18.34 -29.88 -8.76
C ARG A 248 -17.40 -28.67 -8.70
N ILE A 249 -16.90 -28.38 -7.52
CA ILE A 249 -15.92 -27.32 -7.31
C ILE A 249 -14.59 -27.97 -6.95
N TYR A 250 -13.56 -27.72 -7.75
CA TYR A 250 -12.19 -28.12 -7.52
C TYR A 250 -11.42 -26.91 -7.02
N ILE A 251 -10.98 -26.94 -5.76
CA ILE A 251 -10.21 -25.84 -5.19
C ILE A 251 -8.72 -26.19 -5.32
N THR A 252 -8.01 -25.41 -6.12
CA THR A 252 -6.56 -25.43 -6.19
C THR A 252 -6.02 -24.40 -5.21
N LYS A 253 -5.26 -24.88 -4.22
CA LYS A 253 -4.67 -24.03 -3.18
C LYS A 253 -3.52 -23.20 -3.76
N GLN A 254 -3.35 -22.02 -3.20
CA GLN A 254 -2.19 -21.18 -3.43
C GLN A 254 -0.94 -21.84 -2.83
N ASP A 255 0.20 -21.66 -3.48
CA ASP A 255 1.49 -22.14 -3.00
C ASP A 255 2.06 -21.23 -1.89
N ASP A 256 3.13 -21.68 -1.25
CA ASP A 256 3.78 -20.95 -0.15
C ASP A 256 4.22 -19.54 -0.57
N LEU A 257 4.02 -18.60 0.35
CA LEU A 257 4.40 -17.21 0.17
C LEU A 257 5.93 -17.06 0.14
N VAL A 258 6.42 -16.25 -0.80
CA VAL A 258 7.82 -15.85 -0.92
C VAL A 258 8.06 -14.65 -0.01
N GLU A 259 9.32 -14.34 0.29
CA GLU A 259 9.72 -13.19 1.10
C GLU A 259 9.10 -11.87 0.62
N PHE A 260 8.89 -11.74 -0.69
CA PHE A 260 8.16 -10.63 -1.30
C PHE A 260 6.73 -10.51 -0.77
N ASP A 261 5.95 -11.60 -0.68
CA ASP A 261 4.54 -11.50 -0.27
C ASP A 261 4.37 -11.28 1.24
N LYS A 262 5.38 -11.64 2.04
CA LYS A 262 5.32 -11.59 3.51
C LYS A 262 5.40 -10.18 4.08
N ASP A 263 6.14 -9.28 3.42
CA ASP A 263 6.47 -7.96 3.96
C ASP A 263 6.17 -6.84 2.95
N PRO A 264 5.25 -5.90 3.26
CA PRO A 264 4.90 -4.80 2.36
C PRO A 264 6.05 -3.81 2.15
N VAL A 265 7.01 -3.69 3.08
CA VAL A 265 8.21 -2.85 2.91
C VAL A 265 9.08 -3.44 1.81
N VAL A 266 9.25 -4.76 1.82
CA VAL A 266 9.97 -5.52 0.79
C VAL A 266 9.38 -5.31 -0.59
N GLN A 267 8.05 -5.35 -0.70
CA GLN A 267 7.36 -5.11 -1.97
C GLN A 267 7.63 -3.71 -2.51
N LYS A 268 7.53 -2.68 -1.65
CA LYS A 268 7.72 -1.28 -2.05
C LYS A 268 9.12 -1.02 -2.59
N TYR A 269 10.16 -1.40 -1.85
CA TYR A 269 11.53 -1.14 -2.33
C TYR A 269 11.88 -1.99 -3.56
N MET A 270 11.37 -3.23 -3.69
CA MET A 270 11.63 -4.06 -4.87
C MET A 270 10.96 -3.49 -6.13
N GLN A 271 9.71 -3.03 -6.01
CA GLN A 271 9.02 -2.35 -7.12
C GLN A 271 9.75 -1.06 -7.51
N CYS A 272 10.24 -0.30 -6.53
CA CYS A 272 11.04 0.90 -6.80
C CYS A 272 12.38 0.56 -7.44
N LEU A 273 13.04 -0.52 -7.03
CA LEU A 273 14.29 -0.95 -7.65
C LEU A 273 14.10 -1.38 -9.11
N ARG A 274 12.99 -2.05 -9.45
CA ARG A 274 12.63 -2.30 -10.85
C ARG A 274 12.46 -1.01 -11.65
N ARG A 275 11.81 0.00 -11.06
CA ARG A 275 11.67 1.34 -11.67
C ARG A 275 13.05 1.97 -11.90
N LEU A 276 13.96 1.89 -10.93
CA LEU A 276 15.33 2.37 -11.08
C LEU A 276 16.11 1.65 -12.19
N VAL A 277 15.91 0.33 -12.38
CA VAL A 277 16.51 -0.42 -13.49
C VAL A 277 16.02 0.11 -14.85
N LEU A 278 14.75 0.49 -14.96
CA LEU A 278 14.21 1.12 -16.18
C LEU A 278 14.80 2.52 -16.41
N VAL A 279 14.97 3.33 -15.36
CA VAL A 279 15.68 4.61 -15.46
C VAL A 279 17.12 4.39 -15.92
N ALA A 280 17.80 3.39 -15.36
CA ALA A 280 19.16 3.03 -15.76
C ALA A 280 19.24 2.57 -17.22
N GLN A 281 18.19 1.90 -17.75
CA GLN A 281 18.09 1.53 -19.17
C GLN A 281 17.98 2.77 -20.06
N TYR A 282 17.23 3.78 -19.63
CA TYR A 282 17.11 5.05 -20.36
C TYR A 282 18.45 5.81 -20.41
N VAL A 283 19.15 5.88 -19.29
CA VAL A 283 20.44 6.59 -19.19
C VAL A 283 21.56 5.84 -19.93
N ARG A 284 21.50 4.50 -19.96
CA ARG A 284 22.51 3.63 -20.58
C ARG A 284 21.82 2.55 -21.41
N PRO A 285 21.36 2.87 -22.63
CA PRO A 285 20.70 1.88 -23.47
C PRO A 285 21.65 0.71 -23.79
N ASN A 286 21.06 -0.46 -23.93
CA ASN A 286 21.71 -1.71 -24.32
C ASN A 286 22.29 -1.54 -25.74
N SER A 287 23.38 -2.24 -26.05
CA SER A 287 23.94 -2.22 -27.42
C SER A 287 23.11 -2.98 -28.45
N ASP A 288 22.21 -3.85 -27.99
CA ASP A 288 21.41 -4.74 -28.85
C ASP A 288 19.92 -4.36 -28.73
N THR A 289 19.46 -3.53 -29.66
CA THR A 289 18.02 -3.35 -29.93
C THR A 289 17.65 -4.33 -31.04
N SER A 290 17.21 -5.53 -30.65
CA SER A 290 16.63 -6.53 -31.53
C SER A 290 15.22 -6.87 -31.09
#